data_AF-A0A8J2N9U7-F1
#
_entry.id   AF-A0A8J2N9U7-F1
#
_cell.length_a   1.000
_cell.length_b   1.000
_cell.length_c   1.000
_cell.angle_alpha   90.00
_cell.angle_beta   90.00
_cell.angle_gamma   90.00
#
_symmetry.space_group_name_H-M   'P 1'
#
loop_
_entity.id
_entity.type
_entity.pdbx_description
1 polymer ?
#
loop_
_entity_poly.entity_id
_entity_poly.type
_entity_poly.pdbx_seq_one_letter_code
_entity_poly.pdbx_strand_id
1 'polypeptide(L)'
;MDSLHQELEDARAEKTKYEGLLNQSLDRERMLTSALEKCQDLHHQNGHAVERDALRPPPDKLFVDKLSFLRQNIREFTYQYFNSWLPSAKISTNSVHEIAGILNVEPFALFRTSNPWLVTRAYIWAFLDRKVFGRFVWAGPSESMYELSEYLKPRKSPISTEDQERQQQFRLWQAKTSSLLQTARGTREDKSSDAAQSNEINRLINTLVGVTATVRRIELLKAVNTIWAYAVEFDILMHTQAPGLELYYGSALQSPRRFDSTKMEVPGEIQMPGGSTVSLLMEPALRRMGHPTGSYLASEIYLVKMTVTCDDDDLDTQVKAPETEKKILGRSKTIGRRWGFMKRGSH
;
A
#
# COMPACT_ATOMS: atom_id res chain seq x y z
N MET A 1 -3.66 -67.19 1.60
CA MET A 1 -2.24 -67.07 2.01
C MET A 1 -1.54 -66.03 1.16
N ASP A 2 -1.67 -66.07 -0.17
CA ASP A 2 -1.00 -65.13 -1.08
C ASP A 2 -1.39 -63.66 -0.87
N SER A 3 -2.67 -63.36 -0.57
CA SER A 3 -3.13 -61.98 -0.26
C SER A 3 -2.43 -61.37 0.96
N LEU A 4 -2.24 -62.17 2.03
CA LEU A 4 -1.57 -61.72 3.25
C LEU A 4 -0.07 -61.52 3.01
N HIS A 5 0.53 -62.28 2.09
CA HIS A 5 1.93 -62.12 1.76
C HIS A 5 2.18 -60.83 0.97
N GLN A 6 1.28 -60.50 0.04
CA GLN A 6 1.33 -59.25 -0.70
C GLN A 6 1.15 -58.02 0.21
N GLU A 7 0.16 -58.04 1.10
CA GLU A 7 -0.07 -56.96 2.06
C GLU A 7 1.14 -56.74 2.99
N LEU A 8 1.82 -57.81 3.39
CA LEU A 8 3.02 -57.73 4.22
C LEU A 8 4.19 -57.06 3.46
N GLU A 9 4.37 -57.37 2.18
CA GLU A 9 5.40 -56.77 1.35
C GLU A 9 5.11 -55.29 1.06
N ASP A 10 3.84 -54.95 0.80
CA ASP A 10 3.42 -53.55 0.61
C ASP A 10 3.64 -52.73 1.89
N ALA A 11 3.29 -53.27 3.06
CA ALA A 11 3.54 -52.62 4.36
C ALA A 11 5.03 -52.43 4.65
N ARG A 12 5.89 -53.38 4.26
CA ARG A 12 7.35 -53.25 4.38
C ARG A 12 7.92 -52.18 3.47
N ALA A 13 7.42 -52.10 2.23
CA ALA A 13 7.82 -51.05 1.29
C ALA A 13 7.40 -49.66 1.80
N GLU A 14 6.19 -49.54 2.34
CA GLU A 14 5.69 -48.27 2.89
C GLU A 14 6.46 -47.84 4.13
N LYS A 15 6.76 -48.78 5.05
CA LYS A 15 7.62 -48.53 6.20
C LYS A 15 9.00 -48.00 5.78
N THR A 16 9.63 -48.66 4.81
CA THR A 16 10.96 -48.25 4.31
C THR A 16 10.92 -46.84 3.70
N LYS A 17 9.83 -46.50 3.01
CA LYS A 17 9.61 -45.16 2.46
C LYS A 17 9.49 -44.10 3.57
N TYR A 18 8.72 -44.35 4.62
CA TYR A 18 8.58 -43.40 5.73
C TYR A 18 9.86 -43.25 6.54
N GLU A 19 10.63 -44.32 6.74
CA GLU A 19 11.95 -44.25 7.38
C GLU A 19 12.91 -43.36 6.57
N GLY A 20 12.89 -43.45 5.24
CA GLY A 20 13.65 -42.57 4.36
C GLY A 20 13.25 -41.09 4.51
N LEU A 21 11.95 -40.79 4.56
CA LEU A 21 11.44 -39.43 4.76
C LEU A 21 11.80 -38.87 6.14
N LEU A 22 11.71 -39.69 7.18
CA LEU A 22 12.05 -39.30 8.55
C LEU A 22 13.55 -38.96 8.67
N ASN A 23 14.42 -39.80 8.09
CA ASN A 23 15.86 -39.53 8.06
C ASN A 23 16.19 -38.23 7.32
N GLN A 24 15.53 -37.98 6.17
CA GLN A 24 15.69 -36.73 5.44
C GLN A 24 15.24 -35.51 6.27
N SER A 25 14.17 -35.65 7.07
CA SER A 25 13.71 -34.58 7.96
C SER A 25 14.72 -34.33 9.10
N LEU A 26 15.23 -35.38 9.72
CA LEU A 26 16.25 -35.28 10.77
C LEU A 26 17.54 -34.64 10.26
N ASP A 27 17.97 -34.94 9.05
CA ASP A 27 19.15 -34.32 8.46
C ASP A 27 18.93 -32.83 8.17
N ARG A 28 17.73 -32.42 7.76
CA ARG A 28 17.37 -30.99 7.65
C ARG A 28 17.41 -30.29 9.00
N GLU A 29 16.90 -30.92 10.05
CA GLU A 29 16.93 -30.39 11.41
C GLU A 29 18.37 -30.24 11.94
N ARG A 30 19.23 -31.23 11.71
CA ARG A 30 20.66 -31.15 12.05
C ARG A 30 21.36 -30.02 11.30
N MET A 31 21.09 -29.86 10.00
CA MET A 31 21.65 -28.75 9.21
C MET A 31 21.18 -27.39 9.73
N LEU A 32 19.91 -27.25 10.11
CA LEU A 32 19.38 -26.01 10.70
C LEU A 32 20.03 -25.72 12.06
N THR A 33 20.18 -26.74 12.90
CA THR A 33 20.81 -26.58 14.21
C THR A 33 22.27 -26.16 14.06
N SER A 34 23.03 -26.81 13.17
CA SER A 34 24.42 -26.45 12.89
C SER A 34 24.55 -25.04 12.27
N ALA A 35 23.61 -24.64 11.41
CA ALA A 35 23.57 -23.28 10.88
C ALA A 35 23.28 -22.24 11.98
N LEU A 36 22.38 -22.55 12.92
CA LEU A 36 22.07 -21.70 14.06
C LEU A 36 23.27 -21.56 15.00
N GLU A 37 23.94 -22.66 15.33
CA GLU A 37 25.17 -22.66 16.13
C GLU A 37 26.26 -21.81 15.45
N LYS A 38 26.47 -22.00 14.14
CA LYS A 38 27.43 -21.20 13.38
C LYS A 38 27.05 -19.71 13.35
N CYS A 39 25.77 -19.38 13.28
CA CYS A 39 25.29 -18.01 13.40
C CYS A 39 25.55 -17.45 14.80
N GLN A 40 25.36 -18.23 15.86
CA GLN A 40 25.65 -17.83 17.24
C GLN A 40 27.15 -17.63 17.47
N ASP A 41 28.00 -18.52 16.95
CA ASP A 41 29.46 -18.41 17.04
C ASP A 41 29.98 -17.18 16.29
N LEU A 42 29.45 -16.91 15.09
CA LEU A 42 29.75 -15.67 14.36
C LEU A 42 29.29 -14.44 15.14
N HIS A 43 28.17 -14.54 15.85
CA HIS A 43 27.65 -13.46 16.71
C HIS A 43 28.54 -13.23 17.94
N HIS A 44 29.10 -14.29 18.53
CA HIS A 44 30.04 -14.21 19.65
C HIS A 44 31.41 -13.70 19.23
N GLN A 45 31.90 -14.08 18.05
CA GLN A 45 33.22 -13.66 17.54
C GLN A 45 33.23 -12.21 17.03
N ASN A 46 32.10 -11.67 16.57
CA ASN A 46 31.97 -10.28 16.08
C ASN A 46 31.17 -9.35 17.03
N GLY A 47 30.70 -9.86 18.16
CA GLY A 47 29.64 -9.26 18.99
C GLY A 47 29.95 -7.91 19.63
N HIS A 48 31.22 -7.51 19.78
CA HIS A 48 31.52 -6.23 20.47
C HIS A 48 31.81 -5.06 19.53
N ALA A 49 32.19 -5.30 18.27
CA ALA A 49 32.51 -4.24 17.31
C ALA A 49 31.44 -4.09 16.22
N VAL A 50 30.87 -5.19 15.73
CA VAL A 50 29.86 -5.17 14.65
C VAL A 50 28.47 -4.86 15.20
N GLU A 51 28.15 -5.26 16.43
CA GLU A 51 26.83 -5.02 17.02
C GLU A 51 26.57 -3.53 17.29
N ARG A 52 27.60 -2.72 17.57
CA ARG A 52 27.41 -1.25 17.73
C ARG A 52 27.25 -0.50 16.41
N ASP A 53 27.86 -0.97 15.33
CA ASP A 53 27.82 -0.28 14.03
C ASP A 53 26.67 -0.81 13.14
N ALA A 54 26.33 -2.09 13.22
CA ALA A 54 25.18 -2.70 12.53
C ALA A 54 23.82 -2.36 13.17
N LEU A 55 23.82 -1.87 14.43
CA LEU A 55 22.62 -1.35 15.09
C LEU A 55 22.41 0.15 14.88
N ARG A 56 23.34 0.85 14.22
CA ARG A 56 23.08 2.25 13.85
C ARG A 56 22.08 2.24 12.70
N PRO A 57 20.84 2.73 12.89
CA PRO A 57 19.88 2.77 11.81
C PRO A 57 20.47 3.60 10.67
N PRO A 58 20.28 3.21 9.39
CA PRO A 58 20.67 4.05 8.28
C PRO A 58 20.04 5.44 8.45
N PRO A 59 20.67 6.50 7.95
CA PRO A 59 20.12 7.83 8.05
C PRO A 59 18.73 7.86 7.40
N ASP A 60 17.77 8.51 8.05
CA ASP A 60 16.39 8.67 7.55
C ASP A 60 16.36 9.16 6.10
N LYS A 61 17.34 9.98 5.73
CA LYS A 61 17.55 10.47 4.38
C LYS A 61 17.57 9.36 3.33
N LEU A 62 18.19 8.20 3.60
CA LEU A 62 18.22 7.09 2.64
C LEU A 62 16.80 6.60 2.29
N PHE A 63 15.94 6.46 3.31
CA PHE A 63 14.56 6.01 3.12
C PHE A 63 13.72 7.08 2.44
N VAL A 64 13.92 8.34 2.80
CA VAL A 64 13.29 9.48 2.15
C VAL A 64 13.67 9.53 0.67
N ASP A 65 14.95 9.39 0.33
CA ASP A 65 15.45 9.44 -1.05
C ASP A 65 14.88 8.27 -1.87
N LYS A 66 14.87 7.05 -1.31
CA LYS A 66 14.31 5.85 -1.98
C LYS A 66 12.80 5.96 -2.19
N LEU A 67 12.06 6.41 -1.18
CA LEU A 67 10.62 6.63 -1.34
C LEU A 67 10.32 7.73 -2.35
N SER A 68 11.06 8.84 -2.30
CA SER A 68 10.90 9.97 -3.22
C SER A 68 11.15 9.53 -4.66
N PHE A 69 12.18 8.72 -4.89
CA PHE A 69 12.45 8.14 -6.21
C PHE A 69 11.31 7.23 -6.70
N LEU A 70 10.74 6.39 -5.83
CA LEU A 70 9.59 5.56 -6.20
C LEU A 70 8.33 6.40 -6.48
N ARG A 71 8.06 7.43 -5.66
CA ARG A 71 6.97 8.40 -5.87
C ARG A 71 7.08 9.13 -7.19
N GLN A 72 8.30 9.52 -7.55
CA GLN A 72 8.64 10.18 -8.81
C GLN A 72 8.36 9.21 -9.96
N ASN A 73 8.98 8.02 -9.99
CA ASN A 73 8.73 7.02 -11.05
C ASN A 73 7.24 6.71 -11.28
N ILE A 74 6.44 6.55 -10.22
CA ILE A 74 4.99 6.33 -10.35
C ILE A 74 4.29 7.60 -10.89
N ARG A 75 4.72 8.80 -10.49
CA ARG A 75 4.21 10.06 -11.02
C ARG A 75 4.47 10.19 -12.52
N GLU A 76 5.71 10.04 -12.96
CA GLU A 76 6.03 10.14 -14.40
C GLU A 76 5.33 9.06 -15.19
N PHE A 77 5.29 7.83 -14.68
CA PHE A 77 4.56 6.74 -15.32
C PHE A 77 3.07 7.08 -15.50
N THR A 78 2.42 7.55 -14.46
CA THR A 78 0.98 7.86 -14.51
C THR A 78 0.67 9.06 -15.40
N TYR A 79 1.49 10.10 -15.33
CA TYR A 79 1.36 11.25 -16.20
C TYR A 79 1.59 10.86 -17.67
N GLN A 80 2.65 10.14 -17.98
CA GLN A 80 2.99 9.75 -19.36
C GLN A 80 1.90 8.91 -20.03
N TYR A 81 1.28 7.98 -19.29
CA TYR A 81 0.43 6.94 -19.87
C TYR A 81 -1.07 7.07 -19.56
N PHE A 82 -1.46 7.93 -18.60
CA PHE A 82 -2.85 8.06 -18.13
C PHE A 82 -3.33 9.51 -18.06
N ASN A 83 -2.73 10.41 -18.84
CA ASN A 83 -3.24 11.78 -19.02
C ASN A 83 -4.69 11.82 -19.54
N SER A 84 -5.12 10.77 -20.25
CA SER A 84 -6.54 10.56 -20.58
C SER A 84 -6.87 9.07 -20.43
N TRP A 85 -8.07 8.79 -19.94
CA TRP A 85 -8.63 7.43 -19.99
C TRP A 85 -9.36 7.21 -21.33
N LEU A 86 -9.63 5.95 -21.64
CA LEU A 86 -10.54 5.59 -22.72
C LEU A 86 -11.90 6.28 -22.54
N PRO A 87 -12.65 6.54 -23.63
CA PRO A 87 -14.05 6.91 -23.51
C PRO A 87 -14.80 5.87 -22.66
N SER A 88 -15.73 6.29 -21.82
CA SER A 88 -16.45 5.42 -20.87
C SER A 88 -17.04 4.16 -21.51
N ALA A 89 -17.49 4.24 -22.76
CA ALA A 89 -18.02 3.12 -23.53
C ALA A 89 -17.00 2.01 -23.87
N LYS A 90 -15.70 2.31 -23.83
CA LYS A 90 -14.60 1.38 -24.15
C LYS A 90 -13.81 0.93 -22.94
N ILE A 91 -14.05 1.53 -21.77
CA ILE A 91 -13.36 1.15 -20.54
C ILE A 91 -13.86 -0.21 -20.07
N SER A 92 -12.93 -1.05 -19.63
CA SER A 92 -13.23 -2.32 -18.99
C SER A 92 -13.96 -2.08 -17.66
N THR A 93 -15.22 -2.52 -17.58
CA THR A 93 -16.02 -2.49 -16.34
C THR A 93 -15.27 -3.16 -15.18
N ASN A 94 -14.61 -4.29 -15.43
CA ASN A 94 -13.85 -5.01 -14.41
C ASN A 94 -12.68 -4.18 -13.88
N SER A 95 -11.97 -3.48 -14.75
CA SER A 95 -10.85 -2.61 -14.35
C SER A 95 -11.32 -1.45 -13.48
N VAL A 96 -12.46 -0.84 -13.81
CA VAL A 96 -13.06 0.24 -13.00
C VAL A 96 -13.47 -0.26 -11.63
N HIS A 97 -14.13 -1.42 -11.56
CA HIS A 97 -14.56 -2.01 -10.28
C HIS A 97 -13.35 -2.39 -9.41
N GLU A 98 -12.29 -2.90 -10.02
CA GLU A 98 -11.05 -3.20 -9.30
C GLU A 98 -10.41 -1.93 -8.72
N ILE A 99 -10.26 -0.87 -9.54
CA ILE A 99 -9.72 0.42 -9.07
C ILE A 99 -10.59 0.98 -7.94
N ALA A 100 -11.91 1.01 -8.14
CA ALA A 100 -12.88 1.50 -7.17
C ALA A 100 -12.82 0.72 -5.84
N GLY A 101 -12.76 -0.61 -5.91
CA GLY A 101 -12.69 -1.48 -4.73
C GLY A 101 -11.35 -1.39 -3.99
N ILE A 102 -10.23 -1.14 -4.71
CA ILE A 102 -8.95 -0.90 -4.06
C ILE A 102 -8.90 0.47 -3.38
N LEU A 103 -9.46 1.49 -4.02
CA LEU A 103 -9.52 2.85 -3.48
C LEU A 103 -10.65 3.08 -2.47
N ASN A 104 -11.57 2.13 -2.35
CA ASN A 104 -12.78 2.22 -1.53
C ASN A 104 -13.64 3.46 -1.89
N VAL A 105 -13.88 3.63 -3.19
CA VAL A 105 -14.72 4.70 -3.75
C VAL A 105 -15.77 4.10 -4.68
N GLU A 106 -16.84 4.85 -4.94
CA GLU A 106 -17.86 4.45 -5.91
C GLU A 106 -17.28 4.43 -7.35
N PRO A 107 -17.55 3.41 -8.17
CA PRO A 107 -17.04 3.31 -9.55
C PRO A 107 -17.28 4.57 -10.39
N PHE A 108 -18.46 5.20 -10.24
CA PHE A 108 -18.82 6.41 -10.98
C PHE A 108 -18.06 7.66 -10.51
N ALA A 109 -17.56 7.68 -9.28
CA ALA A 109 -16.78 8.80 -8.76
C ALA A 109 -15.43 8.92 -9.47
N LEU A 110 -14.87 7.81 -9.98
CA LEU A 110 -13.61 7.79 -10.72
C LEU A 110 -13.66 8.63 -12.01
N PHE A 111 -14.85 8.81 -12.59
CA PHE A 111 -15.05 9.60 -13.82
C PHE A 111 -15.31 11.08 -13.57
N ARG A 112 -15.49 11.49 -12.30
CA ARG A 112 -15.72 12.90 -11.95
C ARG A 112 -14.43 13.71 -11.91
N THR A 113 -13.30 13.05 -11.69
CA THR A 113 -12.00 13.71 -11.75
C THR A 113 -11.65 14.10 -13.19
N SER A 114 -11.27 15.36 -13.39
CA SER A 114 -10.75 15.82 -14.68
C SER A 114 -9.35 15.27 -14.99
N ASN A 115 -8.70 14.62 -14.01
CA ASN A 115 -7.31 14.19 -14.08
C ASN A 115 -7.20 12.68 -13.78
N PRO A 116 -7.36 11.82 -14.79
CA PRO A 116 -7.37 10.37 -14.59
C PRO A 116 -6.04 9.79 -14.09
N TRP A 117 -4.92 10.46 -14.40
CA TRP A 117 -3.60 10.09 -13.90
C TRP A 117 -3.50 10.16 -12.37
N LEU A 118 -4.23 11.06 -11.69
CA LEU A 118 -4.28 11.13 -10.22
C LEU A 118 -4.90 9.85 -9.63
N VAL A 119 -5.99 9.38 -10.25
CA VAL A 119 -6.67 8.14 -9.86
C VAL A 119 -5.78 6.93 -10.10
N THR A 120 -5.16 6.84 -11.27
CA THR A 120 -4.21 5.76 -11.56
C THR A 120 -3.04 5.75 -10.57
N ARG A 121 -2.55 6.93 -10.17
CA ARG A 121 -1.47 7.07 -9.19
C ARG A 121 -1.87 6.57 -7.81
N ALA A 122 -3.02 7.00 -7.32
CA ALA A 122 -3.58 6.50 -6.06
C ALA A 122 -3.77 4.97 -6.11
N TYR A 123 -4.30 4.47 -7.23
CA TYR A 123 -4.53 3.04 -7.43
C TYR A 123 -3.24 2.22 -7.34
N ILE A 124 -2.17 2.64 -8.02
CA ILE A 124 -0.89 1.93 -7.98
C ILE A 124 -0.35 1.88 -6.54
N TRP A 125 -0.38 3.00 -5.81
CA TRP A 125 0.07 3.02 -4.42
C TRP A 125 -0.74 2.11 -3.50
N ALA A 126 -2.07 2.11 -3.63
CA ALA A 126 -2.95 1.23 -2.87
C ALA A 126 -2.80 -0.25 -3.28
N PHE A 127 -2.49 -0.53 -4.55
CA PHE A 127 -2.18 -1.87 -5.02
C PHE A 127 -0.87 -2.38 -4.39
N LEU A 128 0.18 -1.55 -4.41
CA LEU A 128 1.47 -1.89 -3.80
C LEU A 128 1.37 -2.07 -2.28
N ASP A 129 0.55 -1.28 -1.58
CA ASP A 129 0.25 -1.48 -0.15
C ASP A 129 -0.32 -2.88 0.12
N ARG A 130 -1.31 -3.28 -0.67
CA ARG A 130 -1.99 -4.58 -0.48
C ARG A 130 -1.14 -5.77 -0.91
N LYS A 131 -0.24 -5.59 -1.88
CA LYS A 131 0.41 -6.69 -2.59
C LYS A 131 1.91 -6.79 -2.38
N VAL A 132 2.57 -5.72 -1.94
CA VAL A 132 4.04 -5.69 -1.79
C VAL A 132 4.42 -5.32 -0.36
N PHE A 133 4.01 -4.14 0.11
CA PHE A 133 4.51 -3.61 1.37
C PHE A 133 4.03 -4.42 2.57
N GLY A 134 4.98 -4.88 3.39
CA GLY A 134 4.71 -5.73 4.55
C GLY A 134 4.22 -7.14 4.22
N ARG A 135 4.18 -7.52 2.93
CA ARG A 135 3.73 -8.85 2.48
C ARG A 135 4.87 -9.85 2.31
N PHE A 136 6.11 -9.42 2.54
CA PHE A 136 7.30 -10.27 2.42
C PHE A 136 7.34 -11.02 1.07
N VAL A 137 6.87 -10.40 -0.02
CA VAL A 137 6.81 -11.04 -1.35
C VAL A 137 8.17 -11.52 -1.86
N TRP A 138 9.23 -10.93 -1.33
CA TRP A 138 10.61 -11.29 -1.58
C TRP A 138 11.10 -12.51 -0.79
N ALA A 139 10.31 -13.04 0.16
CA ALA A 139 10.63 -14.22 0.96
C ALA A 139 9.98 -15.50 0.37
N GLY A 140 10.70 -16.63 0.48
CA GLY A 140 10.31 -17.94 -0.10
C GLY A 140 9.04 -18.60 0.48
N PRO A 141 8.50 -18.15 1.63
CA PRO A 141 7.10 -18.39 1.97
C PRO A 141 6.40 -17.08 2.39
N SER A 142 6.14 -16.19 1.42
CA SER A 142 5.61 -14.84 1.67
C SER A 142 4.32 -14.81 2.49
N GLU A 143 3.35 -15.68 2.16
CA GLU A 143 2.03 -15.67 2.82
C GLU A 143 2.13 -16.08 4.29
N SER A 144 2.83 -17.19 4.58
CA SER A 144 3.03 -17.65 5.96
C SER A 144 3.81 -16.64 6.80
N MET A 145 4.78 -15.94 6.18
CA MET A 145 5.50 -14.86 6.86
C MET A 145 4.61 -13.66 7.14
N TYR A 146 3.75 -13.28 6.20
CA TYR A 146 2.77 -12.24 6.40
C TYR A 146 1.79 -12.60 7.53
N GLU A 147 1.20 -13.80 7.51
CA GLU A 147 0.29 -14.30 8.54
C GLU A 147 0.94 -14.30 9.93
N LEU A 148 2.17 -14.81 10.03
CA LEU A 148 2.92 -14.80 11.28
C LEU A 148 3.20 -13.36 11.75
N SER A 149 3.56 -12.47 10.83
CA SER A 149 3.82 -11.07 11.18
C SER A 149 2.56 -10.36 11.70
N GLU A 150 1.39 -10.59 11.09
CA GLU A 150 0.13 -10.00 11.55
C GLU A 150 -0.33 -10.61 12.88
N TYR A 151 -0.08 -11.91 13.11
CA TYR A 151 -0.35 -12.56 14.38
C TYR A 151 0.50 -12.00 15.53
N LEU A 152 1.79 -11.75 15.27
CA LEU A 152 2.72 -11.23 16.28
C LEU A 152 2.61 -9.71 16.49
N LYS A 153 1.98 -8.99 15.55
CA LYS A 153 1.87 -7.53 15.57
C LYS A 153 1.02 -7.07 16.76
N PRO A 154 1.58 -6.26 17.67
CA PRO A 154 0.81 -5.73 18.79
C PRO A 154 -0.32 -4.81 18.32
N ARG A 155 -1.37 -4.70 19.13
CA ARG A 155 -2.52 -3.86 18.81
C ARG A 155 -2.10 -2.38 18.74
N LYS A 156 -2.66 -1.65 17.77
CA LYS A 156 -2.22 -0.30 17.35
C LYS A 156 -2.30 0.80 18.43
N SER A 157 -2.91 0.55 19.58
CA SER A 157 -3.01 1.52 20.68
C SER A 157 -2.13 1.06 21.86
N PRO A 158 -0.84 1.42 21.89
CA PRO A 158 -0.01 1.19 23.07
C PRO A 158 -0.45 2.16 24.16
N ILE A 159 -1.34 1.70 25.04
CA ILE A 159 -1.86 2.49 26.16
C ILE A 159 -0.93 2.30 27.38
N SER A 160 -0.20 1.18 27.43
CA SER A 160 0.70 0.81 28.52
C SER A 160 2.17 0.76 28.10
N THR A 161 3.08 0.83 29.07
CA THR A 161 4.51 0.57 28.88
C THR A 161 4.77 -0.84 28.35
N GLU A 162 3.99 -1.83 28.81
CA GLU A 162 4.06 -3.22 28.32
C GLU A 162 3.74 -3.32 26.82
N ASP A 163 2.78 -2.55 26.31
CA ASP A 163 2.47 -2.53 24.88
C ASP A 163 3.62 -1.96 24.04
N GLN A 164 4.32 -0.96 24.58
CA GLN A 164 5.48 -0.38 23.93
C GLN A 164 6.64 -1.37 23.85
N GLU A 165 6.89 -2.12 24.93
CA GLU A 165 7.89 -3.18 24.96
C GLU A 165 7.54 -4.29 23.96
N ARG A 166 6.28 -4.74 23.93
CA ARG A 166 5.81 -5.69 22.91
C ARG A 166 6.02 -5.17 21.48
N GLN A 167 5.73 -3.90 21.24
CA GLN A 167 5.93 -3.28 19.92
C GLN A 167 7.41 -3.18 19.54
N GLN A 168 8.29 -2.97 20.52
CA GLN A 168 9.73 -2.99 20.29
C GLN A 168 10.24 -4.40 20.01
N GLN A 169 9.80 -5.40 20.78
CA GLN A 169 10.14 -6.81 20.57
C GLN A 169 9.68 -7.29 19.19
N PHE A 170 8.46 -6.94 18.79
CA PHE A 170 7.94 -7.24 17.45
C PHE A 170 8.82 -6.62 16.35
N ARG A 171 9.19 -5.35 16.48
CA ARG A 171 10.06 -4.67 15.51
C ARG A 171 11.45 -5.30 15.43
N LEU A 172 12.02 -5.69 16.56
CA LEU A 172 13.31 -6.38 16.62
C LEU A 172 13.22 -7.77 15.97
N TRP A 173 12.15 -8.53 16.27
CA TRP A 173 11.88 -9.81 15.64
C TRP A 173 11.74 -9.64 14.12
N GLN A 174 10.96 -8.66 13.66
CA GLN A 174 10.75 -8.40 12.24
C GLN A 174 12.08 -8.09 11.54
N ALA A 175 12.92 -7.22 12.12
CA ALA A 175 14.24 -6.89 11.57
C ALA A 175 15.17 -8.10 11.48
N LYS A 176 15.29 -8.86 12.57
CA LYS A 176 16.14 -10.06 12.63
C LYS A 176 15.67 -11.13 11.65
N THR A 177 14.39 -11.45 11.68
CA THR A 177 13.80 -12.46 10.79
C THR A 177 13.93 -12.04 9.33
N SER A 178 13.72 -10.76 9.00
CA SER A 178 13.85 -10.25 7.64
C SER A 178 15.28 -10.35 7.13
N SER A 179 16.26 -10.03 7.97
CA SER A 179 17.69 -10.18 7.63
C SER A 179 18.05 -11.64 7.36
N LEU A 180 17.58 -12.58 8.20
CA LEU A 180 17.80 -14.01 8.01
C LEU A 180 17.17 -14.51 6.70
N LEU A 181 15.94 -14.09 6.39
CA LEU A 181 15.26 -14.43 5.14
C LEU A 181 16.02 -13.91 3.92
N GLN A 182 16.57 -12.70 4.01
CA GLN A 182 17.39 -12.12 2.94
C GLN A 182 18.68 -12.92 2.71
N THR A 183 19.36 -13.33 3.78
CA THR A 183 20.56 -14.19 3.68
C THR A 183 20.23 -15.55 3.07
N ALA A 184 19.12 -16.17 3.49
CA ALA A 184 18.67 -17.45 2.95
C ALA A 184 18.31 -17.36 1.46
N ARG A 185 17.70 -16.26 1.02
CA ARG A 185 17.37 -16.02 -0.39
C ARG A 185 18.58 -16.08 -1.31
N GLY A 186 19.72 -15.52 -0.89
CA GLY A 186 20.97 -15.55 -1.68
C GLY A 186 21.48 -16.97 -1.99
N THR A 187 20.98 -17.98 -1.27
CA THR A 187 21.37 -19.38 -1.43
C THR A 187 20.38 -20.24 -2.22
N ARG A 188 19.19 -19.70 -2.57
CA ARG A 188 18.09 -20.49 -3.16
C ARG A 188 17.45 -19.77 -4.36
N GLU A 189 17.51 -20.39 -5.54
CA GLU A 189 16.70 -20.00 -6.69
C GLU A 189 15.26 -20.49 -6.49
N ASP A 190 14.37 -19.63 -5.97
CA ASP A 190 13.00 -20.01 -5.62
C ASP A 190 11.99 -19.66 -6.72
N LYS A 191 11.78 -20.60 -7.65
CA LYS A 191 10.90 -20.44 -8.83
C LYS A 191 9.42 -20.19 -8.50
N SER A 192 8.96 -20.53 -7.29
CA SER A 192 7.55 -20.42 -6.90
C SER A 192 7.14 -18.98 -6.54
N SER A 193 8.02 -18.23 -5.87
CA SER A 193 7.81 -16.82 -5.54
C SER A 193 7.69 -15.97 -6.81
N ASP A 194 8.51 -16.27 -7.82
CA ASP A 194 8.50 -15.58 -9.11
C ASP A 194 7.15 -15.72 -9.83
N ALA A 195 6.50 -16.89 -9.74
CA ALA A 195 5.21 -17.13 -10.38
C ALA A 195 4.07 -16.33 -9.71
N ALA A 196 4.02 -16.29 -8.38
CA ALA A 196 3.03 -15.53 -7.64
C ALA A 196 3.16 -14.02 -7.89
N GLN A 197 4.40 -13.50 -7.88
CA GLN A 197 4.67 -12.11 -8.23
C GLN A 197 4.26 -11.81 -9.67
N SER A 198 4.56 -12.71 -10.62
CA SER A 198 4.16 -12.56 -12.02
C SER A 198 2.64 -12.43 -12.18
N ASN A 199 1.85 -13.19 -11.41
CA ASN A 199 0.39 -13.11 -11.46
C ASN A 199 -0.13 -11.73 -10.99
N GLU A 200 0.40 -11.21 -9.89
CA GLU A 200 -0.01 -9.89 -9.37
C GLU A 200 0.44 -8.74 -10.29
N ILE A 201 1.64 -8.84 -10.87
CA ILE A 201 2.12 -7.90 -11.89
C ILE A 201 1.19 -7.92 -13.13
N ASN A 202 0.83 -9.11 -13.61
CA ASN A 202 -0.09 -9.25 -14.74
C ASN A 202 -1.48 -8.69 -14.43
N ARG A 203 -1.97 -8.89 -13.21
CA ARG A 203 -3.24 -8.33 -12.74
C ARG A 203 -3.23 -6.80 -12.75
N LEU A 204 -2.18 -6.19 -12.21
CA LEU A 204 -1.97 -4.74 -12.26
C LEU A 204 -1.97 -4.23 -13.71
N ILE A 205 -1.20 -4.87 -14.59
CA ILE A 205 -1.12 -4.51 -16.01
C ILE A 205 -2.48 -4.63 -16.70
N ASN A 206 -3.20 -5.74 -16.51
CA ASN A 206 -4.49 -5.95 -17.14
C ASN A 206 -5.52 -4.90 -16.70
N THR A 207 -5.48 -4.51 -15.42
CA THR A 207 -6.32 -3.42 -14.90
C THR A 207 -5.99 -2.10 -15.61
N LEU A 208 -4.70 -1.75 -15.67
CA LEU A 208 -4.20 -0.53 -16.29
C LEU A 208 -4.49 -0.46 -17.80
N VAL A 209 -4.29 -1.56 -18.53
CA VAL A 209 -4.62 -1.68 -19.96
C VAL A 209 -6.12 -1.43 -20.19
N GLY A 210 -6.99 -1.88 -19.28
CA GLY A 210 -8.43 -1.71 -19.41
C GLY A 210 -8.94 -0.27 -19.25
N VAL A 211 -8.09 0.67 -18.82
CA VAL A 211 -8.48 2.09 -18.63
C VAL A 211 -7.69 3.06 -19.52
N THR A 212 -6.53 2.67 -20.06
CA THR A 212 -5.73 3.53 -20.96
C THR A 212 -6.07 3.34 -22.43
N ALA A 213 -6.04 4.43 -23.19
CA ALA A 213 -6.33 4.42 -24.63
C ALA A 213 -5.07 4.36 -25.51
N THR A 214 -3.91 4.69 -24.94
CA THR A 214 -2.77 5.20 -25.72
C THR A 214 -1.56 4.28 -25.72
N VAL A 215 -1.56 3.22 -24.92
CA VAL A 215 -0.32 2.49 -24.60
C VAL A 215 -0.45 1.00 -24.85
N ARG A 216 0.57 0.42 -25.49
CA ARG A 216 0.64 -1.02 -25.69
C ARG A 216 0.99 -1.71 -24.38
N ARG A 217 0.38 -2.88 -24.14
CA ARG A 217 0.64 -3.72 -22.96
C ARG A 217 2.14 -3.93 -22.69
N ILE A 218 2.96 -4.10 -23.73
CA ILE A 218 4.39 -4.35 -23.60
C ILE A 218 5.18 -3.16 -23.01
N GLU A 219 4.75 -1.92 -23.30
CA GLU A 219 5.37 -0.71 -22.75
C GLU A 219 5.03 -0.56 -21.27
N LEU A 220 3.76 -0.82 -20.91
CA LEU A 220 3.32 -0.86 -19.52
C LEU A 220 4.04 -1.96 -18.73
N LEU A 221 4.20 -3.15 -19.31
CA LEU A 221 4.87 -4.28 -18.67
C LEU A 221 6.28 -3.91 -18.20
N LYS A 222 7.07 -3.25 -19.04
CA LYS A 222 8.43 -2.83 -18.67
C LYS A 222 8.40 -1.86 -17.48
N ALA A 223 7.59 -0.80 -17.56
CA ALA A 223 7.53 0.21 -16.52
C ALA A 223 6.95 -0.31 -15.20
N VAL A 224 5.90 -1.15 -15.26
CA VAL A 224 5.31 -1.78 -14.08
C VAL A 224 6.30 -2.73 -13.41
N ASN A 225 7.06 -3.53 -14.17
CA ASN A 225 8.11 -4.37 -13.59
C ASN A 225 9.18 -3.53 -12.87
N THR A 226 9.59 -2.39 -13.45
CA THR A 226 10.52 -1.47 -12.80
C THR A 226 9.96 -0.93 -11.49
N ILE A 227 8.71 -0.45 -11.48
CA ILE A 227 8.03 0.05 -10.27
C ILE A 227 7.93 -1.06 -9.21
N TRP A 228 7.53 -2.26 -9.62
CA TRP A 228 7.43 -3.42 -8.74
C TRP A 228 8.77 -3.78 -8.09
N ALA A 229 9.82 -3.88 -8.89
CA ALA A 229 11.17 -4.18 -8.41
C ALA A 229 11.63 -3.15 -7.38
N TYR A 230 11.46 -1.85 -7.64
CA TYR A 230 11.80 -0.80 -6.69
C TYR A 230 10.94 -0.85 -5.41
N ALA A 231 9.65 -1.17 -5.52
CA ALA A 231 8.79 -1.33 -4.35
C ALA A 231 9.23 -2.51 -3.48
N VAL A 232 9.61 -3.64 -4.09
CA VAL A 232 10.15 -4.82 -3.39
C VAL A 232 11.48 -4.50 -2.72
N GLU A 233 12.41 -3.84 -3.42
CA GLU A 233 13.68 -3.40 -2.83
C GLU A 233 13.48 -2.46 -1.65
N PHE A 234 12.53 -1.52 -1.77
CA PHE A 234 12.20 -0.60 -0.69
C PHE A 234 11.57 -1.32 0.51
N ASP A 235 10.70 -2.30 0.26
CA ASP A 235 10.11 -3.14 1.32
C ASP A 235 11.18 -3.93 2.08
N ILE A 236 12.12 -4.57 1.37
CA ILE A 236 13.28 -5.25 1.97
C ILE A 236 14.05 -4.28 2.85
N LEU A 237 14.38 -3.10 2.34
CA LEU A 237 15.16 -2.09 3.05
C LEU A 237 14.48 -1.66 4.35
N MET A 238 13.17 -1.37 4.30
CA MET A 238 12.38 -0.99 5.48
C MET A 238 12.38 -2.09 6.54
N HIS A 239 12.15 -3.33 6.13
CA HIS A 239 12.00 -4.46 7.04
C HIS A 239 13.32 -4.97 7.62
N THR A 240 14.45 -4.71 6.97
CA THR A 240 15.77 -5.19 7.42
C THR A 240 16.55 -4.16 8.22
N GLN A 241 16.46 -2.87 7.89
CA GLN A 241 17.38 -1.86 8.42
C GLN A 241 16.72 -0.74 9.23
N ALA A 242 15.38 -0.63 9.23
CA ALA A 242 14.70 0.48 9.91
C ALA A 242 13.56 0.03 10.81
N PRO A 243 13.86 -0.48 12.03
CA PRO A 243 12.82 -0.77 13.01
C PRO A 243 12.02 0.50 13.31
N GLY A 244 10.73 0.50 12.96
CA GLY A 244 9.81 1.61 13.25
C GLY A 244 9.52 2.57 12.11
N LEU A 245 10.10 2.39 10.92
CA LEU A 245 9.58 3.05 9.73
C LEU A 245 8.33 2.33 9.21
N GLU A 246 7.34 3.10 8.81
CA GLU A 246 6.09 2.59 8.26
C GLU A 246 5.59 3.51 7.15
N LEU A 247 5.02 2.91 6.10
CA LEU A 247 4.22 3.63 5.11
C LEU A 247 2.81 3.83 5.66
N TYR A 248 2.38 5.08 5.74
CA TYR A 248 1.09 5.46 6.30
C TYR A 248 0.12 5.93 5.22
N TYR A 249 -0.99 5.19 5.07
CA TYR A 249 -2.04 5.41 4.07
C TYR A 249 -3.32 6.05 4.65
N GLY A 250 -3.28 6.54 5.90
CA GLY A 250 -4.44 7.18 6.51
C GLY A 250 -5.60 6.23 6.88
N SER A 251 -5.38 4.91 6.87
CA SER A 251 -6.43 3.89 7.10
C SER A 251 -7.02 3.90 8.52
N ALA A 252 -6.43 4.63 9.46
CA ALA A 252 -6.97 4.83 10.82
C ALA A 252 -7.88 6.07 10.95
N LEU A 253 -8.07 6.85 9.88
CA LEU A 253 -8.84 8.10 9.93
C LEU A 253 -10.30 7.84 9.58
N GLN A 254 -11.21 8.33 10.43
CA GLN A 254 -12.66 8.29 10.21
C GLN A 254 -13.03 9.00 8.90
N SER A 255 -13.93 8.40 8.13
CA SER A 255 -14.53 9.04 6.94
C SER A 255 -15.69 9.95 7.38
N PRO A 256 -15.83 11.17 6.84
CA PRO A 256 -15.00 11.83 5.84
C PRO A 256 -13.67 12.37 6.40
N ARG A 257 -12.59 12.22 5.62
CA ARG A 257 -11.23 12.62 6.01
C ARG A 257 -11.07 14.14 5.88
N ARG A 258 -10.64 14.81 6.95
CA ARG A 258 -10.25 16.23 6.89
C ARG A 258 -8.77 16.40 6.59
N PHE A 259 -8.45 17.40 5.79
CA PHE A 259 -7.08 17.79 5.49
C PHE A 259 -6.36 18.23 6.78
N ASP A 260 -5.14 17.74 6.95
CA ASP A 260 -4.29 18.05 8.08
C ASP A 260 -2.88 18.36 7.56
N SER A 261 -2.53 19.65 7.53
CA SER A 261 -1.27 20.16 6.99
C SER A 261 -0.02 19.63 7.70
N THR A 262 -0.16 19.04 8.89
CA THR A 262 0.97 18.43 9.62
C THR A 262 1.42 17.13 8.95
N LYS A 263 0.48 16.36 8.40
CA LYS A 263 0.70 15.02 7.84
C LYS A 263 0.36 14.88 6.36
N MET A 264 -0.29 15.88 5.77
CA MET A 264 -0.73 15.92 4.38
C MET A 264 -0.21 17.15 3.65
N GLU A 265 -0.04 17.00 2.35
CA GLU A 265 0.24 18.06 1.40
C GLU A 265 -0.62 17.86 0.14
N VAL A 266 -0.95 18.97 -0.52
CA VAL A 266 -1.66 18.97 -1.80
C VAL A 266 -0.62 19.28 -2.89
N PRO A 267 -0.65 18.61 -4.06
CA PRO A 267 0.27 18.93 -5.14
C PRO A 267 0.02 20.35 -5.67
N GLY A 268 1.11 21.11 -5.83
CA GLY A 268 1.05 22.52 -6.20
C GLY A 268 0.96 23.43 -4.97
N GLU A 269 1.47 24.65 -5.08
CA GLU A 269 1.54 25.62 -3.96
C GLU A 269 0.18 26.20 -3.55
N ILE A 270 -0.89 25.41 -3.65
CA ILE A 270 -2.25 25.82 -3.30
C ILE A 270 -2.41 25.63 -1.79
N GLN A 271 -2.55 26.74 -1.07
CA GLN A 271 -2.93 26.69 0.33
C GLN A 271 -4.41 26.32 0.43
N MET A 272 -4.69 25.10 0.88
CA MET A 272 -6.06 24.68 1.17
C MET A 272 -6.51 25.24 2.53
N PRO A 273 -7.77 25.68 2.65
CA PRO A 273 -8.33 26.03 3.94
C PRO A 273 -8.28 24.82 4.90
N GLY A 274 -7.96 25.09 6.17
CA GLY A 274 -7.90 24.05 7.19
C GLY A 274 -9.28 23.38 7.34
N GLY A 275 -9.34 22.06 7.13
CA GLY A 275 -10.56 21.27 7.30
C GLY A 275 -11.26 20.85 6.01
N SER A 276 -10.74 21.18 4.81
CA SER A 276 -11.24 20.65 3.53
C SER A 276 -11.32 19.13 3.54
N THR A 277 -12.32 18.59 2.84
CA THR A 277 -12.51 17.15 2.71
C THR A 277 -11.47 16.58 1.75
N VAL A 278 -10.71 15.58 2.22
CA VAL A 278 -9.77 14.83 1.39
C VAL A 278 -10.55 13.84 0.53
N SER A 279 -10.43 13.99 -0.78
CA SER A 279 -11.14 13.17 -1.77
C SER A 279 -10.35 11.94 -2.21
N LEU A 280 -9.03 12.06 -2.34
CA LEU A 280 -8.17 10.95 -2.76
C LEU A 280 -6.78 11.02 -2.11
N LEU A 281 -6.28 9.88 -1.64
CA LEU A 281 -4.87 9.74 -1.24
C LEU A 281 -4.06 9.26 -2.45
N MET A 282 -3.10 10.06 -2.89
CA MET A 282 -2.27 9.75 -4.05
C MET A 282 -0.95 9.10 -3.68
N GLU A 283 -0.38 9.45 -2.53
CA GLU A 283 0.92 8.93 -2.09
C GLU A 283 0.94 8.72 -0.56
N PRO A 284 1.49 7.62 -0.07
CA PRO A 284 1.57 7.33 1.37
C PRO A 284 2.65 8.15 2.05
N ALA A 285 2.43 8.57 3.30
CA ALA A 285 3.48 9.17 4.11
C ALA A 285 4.55 8.13 4.48
N LEU A 286 5.77 8.61 4.70
CA LEU A 286 6.77 7.85 5.47
C LEU A 286 6.79 8.40 6.88
N ARG A 287 6.48 7.54 7.85
CA ARG A 287 6.54 7.92 9.26
C ARG A 287 7.49 7.03 10.04
N ARG A 288 8.06 7.60 11.09
CA ARG A 288 8.85 6.91 12.10
C ARG A 288 8.05 6.86 13.40
N MET A 289 7.93 5.66 13.95
CA MET A 289 7.30 5.40 15.22
C MET A 289 8.34 5.41 16.34
N GLY A 290 8.32 6.40 17.23
CA GLY A 290 9.21 6.49 18.40
C GLY A 290 10.54 7.21 18.14
N HIS A 291 11.27 7.53 19.22
CA HIS A 291 12.47 8.35 19.16
C HIS A 291 13.72 7.54 18.74
N PRO A 292 14.60 8.08 17.86
CA PRO A 292 15.85 7.43 17.45
C PRO A 292 16.83 7.10 18.60
N THR A 293 16.65 7.71 19.77
CA THR A 293 17.53 7.53 20.95
C THR A 293 16.91 6.68 22.07
N GLY A 294 15.75 6.06 21.84
CA GLY A 294 15.09 5.21 22.85
C GLY A 294 14.34 5.96 23.96
N SER A 295 14.17 7.29 23.85
CA SER A 295 13.34 8.08 24.75
C SER A 295 11.83 7.86 24.47
N TYR A 296 11.08 7.58 25.53
CA TYR A 296 9.74 6.96 25.54
C TYR A 296 8.54 7.86 25.20
N LEU A 297 8.77 9.05 24.63
CA LEU A 297 7.65 9.84 24.12
C LEU A 297 7.40 9.43 22.67
N ALA A 298 6.36 8.61 22.49
CA ALA A 298 5.87 8.04 21.24
C ALA A 298 5.30 9.10 20.28
N SER A 299 6.07 10.13 19.93
CA SER A 299 5.69 11.06 18.88
C SER A 299 5.93 10.39 17.52
N GLU A 300 4.87 10.27 16.73
CA GLU A 300 4.98 9.91 15.31
C GLU A 300 5.67 11.06 14.57
N ILE A 301 6.77 10.77 13.87
CA ILE A 301 7.48 11.77 13.07
C ILE A 301 7.23 11.45 11.60
N TYR A 302 6.62 12.38 10.88
CA TYR A 302 6.43 12.29 9.43
C TYR A 302 7.70 12.77 8.73
N LEU A 303 8.44 11.83 8.14
CA LEU A 303 9.63 12.11 7.34
C LEU A 303 9.25 12.58 5.93
N VAL A 304 8.13 12.05 5.42
CA VAL A 304 7.50 12.49 4.17
C VAL A 304 5.99 12.54 4.39
N LYS A 305 5.35 13.67 4.03
CA LYS A 305 3.90 13.85 4.16
C LYS A 305 3.13 13.04 3.12
N MET A 306 1.89 12.69 3.42
CA MET A 306 0.98 12.10 2.43
C MET A 306 0.62 13.14 1.39
N THR A 307 0.54 12.72 0.14
CA THR A 307 0.05 13.60 -0.93
C THR A 307 -1.41 13.26 -1.19
N VAL A 308 -2.29 14.27 -1.12
CA VAL A 308 -3.74 14.09 -1.23
C VAL A 308 -4.35 15.08 -2.21
N THR A 309 -5.54 14.76 -2.73
CA THR A 309 -6.44 15.74 -3.33
C THR A 309 -7.55 16.05 -2.35
N CYS A 310 -8.05 17.28 -2.41
CA CYS A 310 -9.21 17.71 -1.63
C CYS A 310 -10.33 18.09 -2.59
N ASP A 311 -11.57 17.97 -2.13
CA ASP A 311 -12.71 18.57 -2.82
C ASP A 311 -12.77 20.07 -2.50
N ASP A 312 -12.96 20.89 -3.53
CA ASP A 312 -13.21 22.32 -3.38
C ASP A 312 -14.67 22.52 -2.96
N ASP A 313 -14.98 22.28 -1.68
CA ASP A 313 -16.34 22.44 -1.15
C ASP A 313 -16.83 23.91 -1.07
N ASP A 314 -16.06 24.90 -1.58
CA ASP A 314 -16.28 26.33 -1.23
C ASP A 314 -16.03 27.35 -2.37
N LEU A 315 -16.65 27.16 -3.54
CA LEU A 315 -16.81 28.28 -4.51
C LEU A 315 -18.24 28.49 -5.05
N ASP A 316 -19.17 27.55 -4.89
CA ASP A 316 -20.54 27.70 -5.43
C ASP A 316 -21.56 28.31 -4.45
N THR A 317 -21.21 28.53 -3.17
CA THR A 317 -22.13 29.11 -2.19
C THR A 317 -22.02 30.64 -2.04
N GLN A 318 -21.17 31.32 -2.82
CA GLN A 318 -21.10 32.79 -2.88
C GLN A 318 -21.59 33.41 -4.20
N VAL A 319 -22.48 32.73 -4.94
CA VAL A 319 -23.24 33.40 -6.00
C VAL A 319 -24.34 34.26 -5.37
N LYS A 320 -23.95 35.51 -5.08
CA LYS A 320 -24.76 36.74 -5.08
C LYS A 320 -26.15 36.65 -4.41
N ALA A 321 -26.23 37.06 -3.15
CA ALA A 321 -27.40 37.80 -2.71
C ALA A 321 -27.43 39.13 -3.50
N PRO A 322 -28.48 39.44 -4.27
CA PRO A 322 -28.59 40.75 -4.90
C PRO A 322 -28.78 41.77 -3.79
N GLU A 323 -27.82 42.69 -3.67
CA GLU A 323 -28.00 43.93 -2.93
C GLU A 323 -29.29 44.60 -3.42
N THR A 324 -30.29 44.58 -2.56
CA THR A 324 -31.57 45.22 -2.82
C THR A 324 -31.33 46.71 -2.61
N GLU A 325 -31.09 47.43 -3.72
CA GLU A 325 -31.27 48.88 -3.77
C GLU A 325 -32.67 49.20 -3.24
N LYS A 326 -32.74 49.80 -2.05
CA LYS A 326 -33.95 50.47 -1.56
C LYS A 326 -34.20 51.72 -2.43
N LYS A 327 -34.86 51.54 -3.58
CA LYS A 327 -35.53 52.64 -4.27
C LYS A 327 -36.92 52.84 -3.70
N ILE A 328 -37.10 54.04 -3.16
CA ILE A 328 -38.29 54.55 -2.52
C ILE A 328 -39.47 54.54 -3.50
N LEU A 329 -40.61 54.15 -2.93
CA LEU A 329 -41.94 54.01 -3.48
C LEU A 329 -42.45 55.30 -4.15
N GLY A 330 -42.80 55.21 -5.44
CA GLY A 330 -43.52 56.24 -6.19
C GLY A 330 -44.68 55.63 -6.96
N ARG A 331 -45.89 55.72 -6.38
CA ARG A 331 -47.24 55.49 -6.96
C ARG A 331 -47.33 55.67 -8.48
N SER A 332 -47.93 54.70 -9.20
CA SER A 332 -49.10 54.96 -10.06
C SER A 332 -49.77 53.69 -10.62
N LYS A 333 -51.06 53.55 -10.27
CA LYS A 333 -52.22 53.12 -11.08
C LYS A 333 -52.18 51.82 -11.92
N THR A 334 -53.00 50.88 -11.46
CA THR A 334 -54.10 50.20 -12.20
C THR A 334 -54.06 50.20 -13.73
N ILE A 335 -54.06 49.01 -14.33
CA ILE A 335 -55.03 48.55 -15.34
C ILE A 335 -55.01 47.02 -15.33
N GLY A 336 -56.18 46.41 -15.14
CA GLY A 336 -56.35 44.97 -15.21
C GLY A 336 -56.42 44.46 -16.66
N ARG A 337 -56.21 43.16 -16.84
CA ARG A 337 -56.90 42.36 -17.87
C ARG A 337 -56.87 40.88 -17.51
N ARG A 338 -58.05 40.44 -17.12
CA ARG A 338 -58.64 39.10 -17.06
C ARG A 338 -58.67 38.45 -18.45
N TRP A 339 -58.04 37.30 -18.66
CA TRP A 339 -58.36 36.19 -19.61
C TRP A 339 -57.48 35.01 -19.13
N GLY A 340 -57.87 33.74 -19.06
CA GLY A 340 -58.98 32.98 -19.63
C GLY A 340 -58.55 31.51 -19.61
N PHE A 341 -59.51 30.64 -19.37
CA PHE A 341 -59.40 29.21 -19.08
C PHE A 341 -58.62 28.34 -20.09
N MET A 342 -57.89 27.37 -19.52
CA MET A 342 -57.90 25.91 -19.76
C MET A 342 -58.53 25.28 -21.04
N LYS A 343 -57.81 24.23 -21.46
CA LYS A 343 -58.20 22.99 -22.16
C LYS A 343 -58.37 23.00 -23.69
N ARG A 344 -57.51 22.22 -24.35
CA ARG A 344 -57.93 21.12 -25.23
C ARG A 344 -56.85 20.04 -25.29
N GLY A 345 -57.19 18.85 -24.81
CA GLY A 345 -56.54 17.58 -25.15
C GLY A 345 -57.57 16.74 -25.89
N SER A 346 -57.16 16.15 -27.00
CA SER A 346 -57.93 15.16 -27.76
C SER A 346 -56.93 14.24 -28.45
N HIS A 347 -56.93 12.98 -28.03
CA HIS A 347 -56.84 11.82 -28.90
C HIS A 347 -57.90 10.83 -28.45
#